data_AF-V9DVN8-F1
#
_entry.id   AF-V9DVN8-F1
#
_cell.length_a   1.000
_cell.length_b   1.000
_cell.length_c   1.000
_cell.angle_alpha   90.00
_cell.angle_beta   90.00
_cell.angle_gamma   90.00
#
_symmetry.space_group_name_H-M   'P 1'
#
loop_
_entity.id
_entity.type
_entity.pdbx_description
1 polymer ?
#
loop_
_entity_poly.entity_id
_entity_poly.type
_entity_poly.pdbx_seq_one_letter_code
_entity_poly.pdbx_strand_id
1 'polypeptide(L)'
;MSGFTDVKMFAVSATVLYLKFLACTMIQGRKAFAAGTRMPEDSQLPQAKNAPKQGFADLTDDAIRTAAEEEMRWKRIIQNDLESMPMAYVVFWSAICMGVTGGITKTLIFVYTVARVGHTIVYAQSLPRARMICWMVGMGCVVIAAVSSVLAAVF
;
A
#
# COMPACT_ATOMS: atom_id res chain seq x y z
N MET A 1 13.61 -23.01 22.38
CA MET A 1 12.52 -22.03 22.22
C MET A 1 12.47 -21.61 20.76
N SER A 2 11.44 -22.00 20.00
CA SER A 2 11.32 -21.62 18.58
C SER A 2 10.96 -20.13 18.48
N GLY A 3 11.97 -19.27 18.47
CA GLY A 3 11.79 -17.83 18.31
C GLY A 3 11.06 -17.48 17.02
N PHE A 4 10.45 -16.30 16.98
CA PHE A 4 9.83 -15.76 15.77
C PHE A 4 10.90 -15.54 14.69
N THR A 5 10.84 -16.34 13.63
CA THR A 5 11.81 -16.34 12.52
C THR A 5 11.50 -15.22 11.53
N ASP A 6 12.46 -14.90 10.68
CA ASP A 6 12.31 -14.00 9.54
C ASP A 6 11.26 -14.47 8.54
N VAL A 7 11.18 -15.77 8.24
CA VAL A 7 10.13 -16.35 7.37
C VAL A 7 8.73 -16.14 7.97
N LYS A 8 8.58 -16.35 9.29
CA LYS A 8 7.31 -16.07 9.99
C LYS A 8 6.95 -14.59 9.92
N MET A 9 7.94 -13.70 10.05
CA MET A 9 7.74 -12.26 9.91
C MET A 9 7.35 -11.85 8.50
N PHE A 10 7.98 -12.45 7.49
CA PHE A 10 7.64 -12.26 6.09
C PHE A 10 6.18 -12.63 5.82
N ALA A 11 5.74 -13.81 6.28
CA ALA A 11 4.36 -14.26 6.10
C ALA A 11 3.34 -13.34 6.80
N VAL A 12 3.61 -12.91 8.03
CA VAL A 12 2.76 -11.96 8.76
C VAL A 12 2.70 -10.61 8.03
N SER A 13 3.85 -10.08 7.63
CA SER A 13 3.94 -8.83 6.87
C SER A 13 3.14 -8.90 5.57
N ALA A 14 3.37 -9.93 4.75
CA ALA A 14 2.68 -10.13 3.47
C ALA A 14 1.17 -10.19 3.66
N THR A 15 0.71 -10.93 4.66
CA THR A 15 -0.72 -11.04 5.00
C THR A 15 -1.30 -9.69 5.41
N VAL A 16 -0.64 -8.96 6.31
CA VAL A 16 -1.10 -7.65 6.78
C VAL A 16 -1.18 -6.65 5.62
N LEU A 17 -0.13 -6.55 4.81
CA LEU A 17 -0.10 -5.60 3.70
C LEU A 17 -1.05 -6.00 2.56
N TYR A 18 -1.30 -7.29 2.35
CA TYR A 18 -2.31 -7.76 1.41
C TYR A 18 -3.74 -7.43 1.88
N LEU A 19 -4.07 -7.69 3.14
CA LEU A 19 -5.37 -7.31 3.71
C LEU A 19 -5.57 -5.79 3.67
N LYS A 20 -4.52 -5.03 3.95
CA LYS A 20 -4.52 -3.57 3.80
C LYS A 20 -4.79 -3.17 2.34
N PHE A 21 -4.13 -3.80 1.38
CA PHE A 21 -4.34 -3.54 -0.05
C PHE A 21 -5.79 -3.82 -0.48
N LEU A 22 -6.35 -4.95 -0.05
CA LEU A 22 -7.77 -5.28 -0.28
C LEU A 22 -8.71 -4.24 0.34
N ALA A 23 -8.43 -3.79 1.56
CA ALA A 23 -9.22 -2.73 2.18
C ALA A 23 -9.14 -1.42 1.36
N CYS A 24 -7.96 -1.05 0.87
CA CYS A 24 -7.77 0.15 0.05
C CYS A 24 -8.53 0.08 -1.27
N THR A 25 -8.49 -1.06 -1.98
CA THR A 25 -9.21 -1.22 -3.26
C THR A 25 -10.73 -1.19 -3.06
N MET A 26 -11.24 -1.77 -1.97
CA MET A 26 -12.67 -1.66 -1.63
C MET A 26 -13.07 -0.21 -1.33
N ILE A 27 -12.25 0.55 -0.59
CA ILE A 27 -12.52 1.96 -0.30
C ILE A 27 -12.47 2.81 -1.57
N GLN A 28 -11.42 2.66 -2.39
CA GLN A 28 -11.32 3.34 -3.68
C GLN A 28 -12.53 3.03 -4.55
N GLY A 29 -12.98 1.77 -4.57
CA GLY A 29 -14.12 1.38 -5.35
C GLY A 29 -15.40 2.11 -4.96
N ARG A 30 -15.66 2.29 -3.66
CA ARG A 30 -16.79 3.09 -3.15
C ARG A 30 -16.65 4.57 -3.49
N LYS A 31 -15.43 5.12 -3.35
CA LYS A 31 -15.15 6.52 -3.71
C LYS A 31 -15.35 6.78 -5.20
N ALA A 32 -15.04 5.82 -6.06
CA ALA A 32 -15.28 5.92 -7.51
C ALA A 32 -16.77 6.00 -7.86
N PHE A 33 -17.62 5.20 -7.19
CA PHE A 33 -19.07 5.31 -7.36
C PHE A 33 -19.57 6.69 -6.92
N ALA A 34 -19.12 7.19 -5.77
CA ALA A 34 -19.50 8.51 -5.27
C ALA A 34 -19.02 9.66 -6.20
N ALA A 35 -17.91 9.47 -6.90
CA ALA A 35 -17.35 10.44 -7.84
C ALA A 35 -17.96 10.36 -9.26
N GLY A 36 -18.78 9.34 -9.56
CA GLY A 36 -19.30 9.13 -10.92
C GLY A 36 -18.24 8.69 -11.94
N THR A 37 -17.06 8.28 -11.50
CA THR A 37 -15.88 7.98 -12.34
C THR A 37 -15.77 6.52 -12.76
N ARG A 38 -16.73 5.67 -12.36
CA ARG A 38 -16.82 4.30 -12.87
C ARG A 38 -17.21 4.27 -14.33
N MET A 39 -17.04 3.10 -14.94
CA MET A 39 -17.51 2.87 -16.30
C MET A 39 -19.06 2.95 -16.35
N PRO A 40 -19.66 3.37 -17.48
CA PRO A 40 -21.10 3.51 -17.61
C PRO A 40 -21.90 2.24 -17.26
N GLU A 41 -21.38 1.05 -17.59
CA GLU A 41 -22.00 -0.25 -17.30
C GLU A 41 -22.16 -0.53 -15.81
N ASP A 42 -21.30 0.05 -14.95
CA ASP A 42 -21.35 -0.11 -13.50
C ASP A 42 -22.59 0.59 -12.88
N SER A 43 -23.32 1.41 -13.65
CA SER A 43 -24.59 2.02 -13.22
C SER A 43 -25.69 1.01 -12.90
N GLN A 44 -25.56 -0.24 -13.37
CA GLN A 44 -26.49 -1.33 -13.08
C GLN A 44 -26.25 -1.97 -11.70
N LEU A 45 -25.13 -1.66 -11.05
CA LEU A 45 -24.76 -2.27 -9.79
C LEU A 45 -25.53 -1.64 -8.61
N PRO A 46 -25.86 -2.41 -7.56
CA PRO A 46 -26.53 -1.90 -6.37
C PRO A 46 -25.81 -0.70 -5.72
N GLN A 47 -24.49 -0.65 -5.84
CA GLN A 47 -23.62 0.40 -5.30
C GLN A 47 -23.79 1.74 -6.02
N ALA A 48 -24.32 1.75 -7.25
CA ALA A 48 -24.64 2.96 -7.99
C ALA A 48 -26.00 3.56 -7.59
N LYS A 49 -26.78 2.88 -6.74
CA LYS A 49 -28.06 3.39 -6.24
C LYS A 49 -27.82 4.70 -5.47
N ASN A 50 -28.44 5.79 -5.92
CA ASN A 50 -28.27 7.15 -5.41
C ASN A 50 -26.88 7.76 -5.63
N ALA A 51 -26.02 7.14 -6.46
CA ALA A 51 -24.76 7.73 -6.88
C ALA A 51 -24.98 8.66 -8.10
N PRO A 52 -24.05 9.58 -8.38
CA PRO A 52 -24.05 10.33 -9.63
C PRO A 52 -24.04 9.42 -10.85
N LYS A 53 -24.38 9.97 -12.02
CA LYS A 53 -24.30 9.24 -13.28
C LYS A 53 -22.86 8.76 -13.50
N GLN A 54 -22.67 7.46 -13.65
CA GLN A 54 -21.35 6.87 -13.89
C GLN A 54 -20.90 7.13 -15.34
N GLY A 55 -19.58 7.17 -15.56
CA GLY A 55 -18.97 7.40 -16.86
C GLY A 55 -18.76 8.88 -17.22
N PHE A 56 -19.30 9.80 -16.42
CA PHE A 56 -19.10 11.23 -16.60
C PHE A 56 -19.19 11.96 -15.26
N ALA A 57 -18.03 12.29 -14.68
CA ALA A 57 -17.98 13.12 -13.48
C ALA A 57 -18.24 14.59 -13.85
N ASP A 58 -19.38 15.14 -13.42
CA ASP A 58 -19.67 16.56 -13.57
C ASP A 58 -18.89 17.39 -12.55
N LEU A 59 -17.71 17.86 -12.97
CA LEU A 59 -16.80 18.63 -12.12
C LEU A 59 -17.29 20.07 -11.83
N THR A 60 -18.43 20.48 -12.40
CA THR A 60 -19.06 21.76 -12.06
C THR A 60 -19.81 21.69 -10.72
N ASP A 61 -20.19 20.48 -10.29
CA ASP A 61 -20.73 20.22 -8.96
C ASP A 61 -19.57 20.08 -7.95
N ASP A 62 -19.56 20.95 -6.94
CA ASP A 62 -18.53 20.96 -5.89
C ASP A 62 -18.46 19.63 -5.13
N ALA A 63 -19.60 18.96 -4.91
CA ALA A 63 -19.64 17.68 -4.20
C ALA A 63 -18.99 16.56 -5.03
N ILE A 64 -19.25 16.53 -6.34
CA ILE A 64 -18.63 15.57 -7.26
C ILE A 64 -17.13 15.85 -7.39
N ARG A 65 -16.73 17.12 -7.47
CA ARG A 65 -15.32 17.51 -7.50
C ARG A 65 -14.58 17.01 -6.26
N THR A 66 -15.11 17.23 -5.06
CA THR A 66 -14.51 16.71 -3.82
C THR A 66 -14.46 15.18 -3.80
N ALA A 67 -15.51 14.50 -4.25
CA ALA A 67 -15.51 13.04 -4.33
C ALA A 67 -14.44 12.52 -5.31
N ALA A 68 -14.23 13.19 -6.44
CA ALA A 68 -13.20 12.85 -7.43
C ALA A 68 -11.78 13.07 -6.89
N GLU A 69 -11.55 14.15 -6.13
CA GLU A 69 -10.27 14.39 -5.45
C GLU A 69 -9.97 13.31 -4.39
N GLU A 70 -10.97 12.91 -3.61
CA GLU A 70 -10.86 11.80 -2.68
C GLU A 70 -10.57 10.49 -3.41
N GLU A 71 -11.27 10.19 -4.49
CA GLU A 71 -11.01 8.99 -5.29
C GLU A 71 -9.57 9.00 -5.83
N MET A 72 -9.09 10.13 -6.36
CA MET A 72 -7.73 10.28 -6.85
C MET A 72 -6.70 10.01 -5.75
N ARG A 73 -6.96 10.47 -4.52
CA ARG A 73 -6.11 10.18 -3.36
C ARG A 73 -6.00 8.68 -3.11
N TRP A 74 -7.13 7.96 -3.10
CA TRP A 74 -7.14 6.51 -2.91
C TRP A 74 -6.47 5.75 -4.06
N LYS A 75 -6.63 6.21 -5.31
CA LYS A 75 -5.87 5.68 -6.46
C LYS A 75 -4.36 5.81 -6.25
N ARG A 76 -3.89 6.96 -5.77
CA ARG A 76 -2.46 7.17 -5.50
C ARG A 76 -1.92 6.33 -4.33
N ILE A 77 -2.75 6.06 -3.32
CA ILE A 77 -2.38 5.13 -2.23
C ILE A 77 -2.13 3.74 -2.81
N ILE A 78 -3.07 3.21 -3.59
CA ILE A 78 -3.00 1.89 -4.22
C ILE A 78 -1.83 1.82 -5.21
N GLN A 79 -1.63 2.87 -6.01
CA GLN A 79 -0.54 2.93 -6.97
C GLN A 79 0.83 2.89 -6.26
N ASN A 80 1.02 3.68 -5.19
CA ASN A 80 2.28 3.65 -4.44
C ASN A 80 2.56 2.28 -3.80
N ASP A 81 1.49 1.58 -3.41
CA ASP A 81 1.53 0.22 -2.93
C ASP A 81 2.01 -0.76 -4.02
N LEU A 82 1.45 -0.67 -5.23
CA LEU A 82 1.83 -1.50 -6.36
C LEU A 82 3.24 -1.20 -6.89
N GLU A 83 3.70 0.04 -6.82
CA GLU A 83 5.05 0.44 -7.24
C GLU A 83 6.14 -0.08 -6.29
N SER A 84 5.82 -0.28 -5.01
CA SER A 84 6.85 -0.52 -3.97
C SER A 84 6.78 -1.89 -3.29
N MET A 85 5.58 -2.42 -3.02
CA MET A 85 5.43 -3.66 -2.23
C MET A 85 5.92 -4.92 -2.98
N PRO A 86 5.59 -5.13 -4.27
CA PRO A 86 6.06 -6.32 -4.99
C PRO A 86 7.58 -6.44 -4.97
N MET A 87 8.29 -5.36 -5.30
CA MET A 87 9.75 -5.34 -5.29
C MET A 87 10.34 -5.46 -3.88
N ALA A 88 9.72 -4.83 -2.88
CA ALA A 88 10.16 -4.98 -1.49
C ALA A 88 10.12 -6.44 -1.02
N TYR A 89 9.06 -7.18 -1.35
CA TYR A 89 8.97 -8.60 -0.98
C TYR A 89 9.96 -9.48 -1.74
N VAL A 90 10.29 -9.17 -2.99
CA VAL A 90 11.38 -9.85 -3.71
C VAL A 90 12.71 -9.65 -2.97
N VAL A 91 13.02 -8.43 -2.54
CA VAL A 91 14.25 -8.10 -1.80
C VAL A 91 14.28 -8.75 -0.41
N PHE A 92 13.18 -8.72 0.33
CA PHE A 92 13.14 -9.38 1.63
C PHE A 92 13.26 -10.89 1.51
N TRP A 93 12.68 -11.49 0.47
CA TRP A 93 12.83 -12.91 0.20
C TRP A 93 14.26 -13.26 -0.15
N SER A 94 14.95 -12.47 -0.97
CA SER A 94 16.37 -12.70 -1.28
C SER A 94 17.23 -12.63 -0.01
N ALA A 95 16.99 -11.66 0.87
CA ALA A 95 17.72 -11.53 2.13
C ALA A 95 17.53 -12.77 3.05
N ILE A 96 16.32 -13.34 3.09
CA ILE A 96 16.03 -14.59 3.81
C ILE A 96 16.80 -15.77 3.17
N CYS A 97 16.75 -15.91 1.84
CA CYS A 97 17.44 -16.99 1.14
C CYS A 97 18.96 -16.93 1.31
N MET A 98 19.53 -15.72 1.38
CA MET A 98 20.96 -15.52 1.62
C MET A 98 21.38 -15.65 3.09
N GLY A 99 20.44 -15.97 3.98
CA GLY A 99 20.76 -16.18 5.39
C GLY A 99 21.22 -14.91 6.12
N VAL A 100 20.83 -13.72 5.64
CA VAL A 100 21.11 -12.46 6.35
C VAL A 100 20.56 -12.59 7.77
N THR A 101 21.39 -12.24 8.78
CA THR A 101 21.09 -12.41 10.21
C THR A 101 19.61 -12.20 10.52
N GLY A 102 18.93 -13.26 10.94
CA GLY A 102 17.46 -13.26 11.06
C GLY A 102 16.91 -12.18 12.01
N GLY A 103 17.72 -11.67 12.95
CA GLY A 103 17.37 -10.51 13.77
C GLY A 103 17.22 -9.21 12.97
N ILE A 104 18.12 -8.95 12.02
CA ILE A 104 18.11 -7.76 11.15
C ILE A 104 16.94 -7.86 10.18
N THR A 105 16.85 -8.96 9.42
CA THR A 105 15.81 -9.17 8.41
C THR A 105 14.41 -9.05 9.00
N LYS A 106 14.16 -9.72 10.14
CA LYS A 106 12.89 -9.62 10.87
C LYS A 106 12.56 -8.18 11.27
N THR A 107 13.53 -7.44 11.80
CA THR A 107 13.33 -6.05 12.26
C THR A 107 12.99 -5.14 11.08
N LEU A 108 13.71 -5.27 9.96
CA LEU A 108 13.45 -4.49 8.76
C LEU A 108 12.05 -4.78 8.17
N ILE A 109 11.64 -6.05 8.11
CA ILE A 109 10.29 -6.42 7.64
C ILE A 109 9.21 -5.83 8.58
N PHE A 110 9.43 -5.87 9.89
CA PHE A 110 8.50 -5.30 10.87
C PHE A 110 8.36 -3.78 10.69
N VAL A 111 9.48 -3.06 10.67
CA VAL A 111 9.49 -1.60 10.50
C VAL A 111 8.89 -1.20 9.15
N TYR A 112 9.22 -1.93 8.09
CA TYR A 112 8.61 -1.74 6.78
C TYR A 112 7.08 -1.87 6.84
N THR A 113 6.57 -2.92 7.47
CA THR A 113 5.13 -3.16 7.60
C THR A 113 4.43 -2.01 8.31
N VAL A 114 4.96 -1.57 9.46
CA VAL A 114 4.41 -0.44 10.22
C VAL A 114 4.47 0.84 9.39
N ALA A 115 5.59 1.10 8.69
CA ALA A 115 5.75 2.27 7.84
C ALA A 115 4.76 2.28 6.67
N ARG A 116 4.47 1.13 6.04
CA ARG A 116 3.49 1.03 4.93
C ARG A 116 2.05 1.18 5.39
N VAL A 117 1.69 0.65 6.57
CA VAL A 117 0.36 0.89 7.18
C VAL A 117 0.22 2.35 7.57
N GLY A 118 1.23 2.91 8.25
CA GLY A 118 1.29 4.32 8.63
C GLY A 118 1.17 5.24 7.41
N HIS A 119 1.90 4.95 6.33
CA HIS A 119 1.83 5.68 5.06
C HIS A 119 0.40 5.76 4.52
N THR A 120 -0.33 4.65 4.48
CA THR A 120 -1.73 4.63 4.03
C THR A 120 -2.62 5.52 4.90
N ILE A 121 -2.48 5.44 6.24
CA ILE A 121 -3.29 6.23 7.19
C ILE A 121 -3.05 7.73 6.98
N VAL A 122 -1.79 8.17 7.00
CA VAL A 122 -1.44 9.60 6.87
C VAL A 122 -1.75 10.15 5.48
N TYR A 123 -1.71 9.31 4.44
CA TYR A 123 -2.14 9.69 3.10
C TYR A 123 -3.65 9.94 3.07
N ALA A 124 -4.46 9.03 3.63
CA ALA A 124 -5.90 9.20 3.75
C ALA A 124 -6.29 10.47 4.53
N GLN A 125 -5.51 10.84 5.55
CA GLN A 125 -5.68 12.06 6.34
C GLN A 125 -5.11 13.34 5.70
N SER A 126 -4.56 13.26 4.48
CA SER A 126 -3.99 14.41 3.78
C SER A 126 -2.79 15.07 4.50
N LEU A 127 -1.96 14.28 5.21
CA LEU A 127 -0.78 14.78 5.92
C LEU A 127 0.51 14.56 5.10
N PRO A 128 0.94 15.52 4.26
CA PRO A 128 2.01 15.31 3.28
C PRO A 128 3.40 15.05 3.90
N ARG A 129 3.73 15.74 5.01
CA ARG A 129 5.04 15.57 5.68
C ARG A 129 5.17 14.19 6.32
N ALA A 130 4.15 13.78 7.07
CA ALA A 130 4.11 12.46 7.70
C ALA A 130 4.15 11.34 6.64
N ARG A 131 3.42 11.52 5.53
CA ARG A 131 3.44 10.60 4.38
C ARG A 131 4.85 10.42 3.82
N MET A 132 5.57 11.51 3.60
CA MET A 132 6.94 11.45 3.08
C MET A 132 7.86 10.68 4.05
N ILE A 133 7.76 10.94 5.35
CA ILE A 133 8.56 10.25 6.38
C ILE A 133 8.27 8.74 6.37
N CYS A 134 7.00 8.33 6.40
CA CYS A 134 6.63 6.92 6.34
C CYS A 134 7.15 6.24 5.06
N TRP A 135 7.10 6.94 3.92
CA TRP A 135 7.64 6.42 2.66
C TRP A 135 9.16 6.24 2.74
N MET A 136 9.90 7.24 3.23
CA MET A 136 11.36 7.18 3.36
C MET A 136 11.81 6.06 4.30
N VAL A 137 11.14 5.89 5.44
CA VAL A 137 11.41 4.80 6.38
C VAL A 137 11.20 3.44 5.70
N GLY A 138 10.08 3.29 4.98
CA GLY A 138 9.79 2.05 4.23
C GLY A 138 10.87 1.75 3.19
N MET A 139 11.25 2.73 2.38
CA MET A 139 12.28 2.55 1.35
C MET A 139 13.66 2.27 1.96
N GLY A 140 14.00 2.94 3.07
CA GLY A 140 15.23 2.68 3.81
C GLY A 140 15.35 1.22 4.24
N CYS A 141 14.25 0.62 4.73
CA CYS A 141 14.25 -0.80 5.11
C CYS A 141 14.58 -1.72 3.93
N VAL A 142 14.03 -1.43 2.75
CA VAL A 142 14.26 -2.22 1.53
C VAL A 142 15.69 -2.07 1.04
N VAL A 143 16.23 -0.84 1.03
CA VAL A 143 17.62 -0.59 0.61
C VAL A 143 18.60 -1.29 1.54
N ILE A 144 18.41 -1.21 2.85
CA ILE A 144 19.26 -1.90 3.84
C ILE A 144 19.21 -3.42 3.59
N ALA A 145 18.01 -4.00 3.41
CA ALA A 145 17.86 -5.42 3.14
C ALA A 145 18.54 -5.84 1.81
N ALA A 146 18.43 -5.03 0.76
CA ALA A 146 19.08 -5.27 -0.53
C ALA A 146 20.60 -5.29 -0.39
N VAL A 147 21.18 -4.28 0.26
CA VAL A 147 22.63 -4.21 0.49
C VAL A 147 23.10 -5.39 1.34
N SER A 148 22.40 -5.70 2.44
CA SER A 148 22.74 -6.86 3.27
C SER A 148 22.65 -8.19 2.50
N SER A 149 21.64 -8.35 1.65
CA SER A 149 21.46 -9.53 0.80
C SER A 149 22.60 -9.69 -0.21
N VAL A 150 23.07 -8.60 -0.81
CA VAL A 150 24.20 -8.63 -1.74
C VAL A 150 25.49 -8.96 -1.02
N LEU A 151 25.74 -8.33 0.14
CA LEU A 151 26.94 -8.60 0.94
C LEU A 151 27.03 -10.07 1.33
N ALA A 152 25.92 -10.67 1.81
CA ALA A 152 25.87 -12.08 2.17
C ALA A 152 25.94 -13.04 0.98
N ALA A 153 25.69 -12.57 -0.24
CA ALA A 153 25.77 -13.38 -1.46
C ALA A 153 27.16 -13.39 -2.09
N VAL A 154 27.92 -12.31 -1.92
CA VAL A 154 29.21 -12.12 -2.58
C VAL A 154 30.39 -12.44 -1.66
N PHE A 155 30.24 -12.25 -0.35
CA PHE A 155 31.27 -12.46 0.66
C PHE A 155 30.84 -13.55 1.65
#